data_AF-X1SG07-F1
#
_entry.id   AF-X1SG07-F1
#
_cell.length_a   1.000
_cell.length_b   1.000
_cell.length_c   1.000
_cell.angle_alpha   90.00
_cell.angle_beta   90.00
_cell.angle_gamma   90.00
#
_symmetry.space_group_name_H-M   'P 1'
#
loop_
_entity.id
_entity.type
_entity.pdbx_description
1 polymer ?
#
loop_
_entity_poly.entity_id
_entity_poly.type
_entity_poly.pdbx_seq_one_letter_code
_entity_poly.pdbx_strand_id
1 'polypeptide(L)' 'GVTLIKNAPNSEAAIAFLKYMLDPRGGLKFLKEMGQPPFIPCRVPTAEMMAILPAELQKLVEVKD' A
#
# COMPACT_ATOMS: atom_id res chain seq x y z
N GLY A 1 -0.46 2.47 -9.83
CA GLY A 1 -0.12 1.31 -8.98
C GLY A 1 1.27 1.51 -8.40
N VAL A 2 1.62 0.75 -7.36
CA VAL A 2 2.90 0.81 -6.63
C VAL A 2 3.29 -0.60 -6.19
N THR A 3 4.58 -0.89 -5.98
CA THR A 3 5.04 -2.22 -5.60
C THR A 3 6.31 -2.18 -4.73
N LEU A 4 6.56 -3.25 -3.99
CA LEU A 4 7.83 -3.53 -3.32
C LEU A 4 8.67 -4.45 -4.22
N ILE A 5 9.85 -4.00 -4.63
CA ILE A 5 10.74 -4.81 -5.48
C ILE A 5 11.37 -5.96 -4.67
N LYS A 6 11.51 -7.13 -5.31
CA LYS A 6 11.98 -8.37 -4.65
C LYS A 6 13.32 -8.22 -3.93
N ASN A 7 14.25 -7.50 -4.54
CA ASN A 7 15.61 -7.31 -4.04
C ASN A 7 15.83 -5.84 -3.62
N ALA A 8 14.88 -5.27 -2.88
CA ALA A 8 15.04 -3.92 -2.35
C ALA A 8 16.28 -3.86 -1.44
N PRO A 9 17.22 -2.91 -1.67
CA PRO A 9 18.45 -2.82 -0.87
C PRO A 9 18.16 -2.51 0.61
N ASN A 10 16.98 -1.94 0.89
CA ASN A 10 16.46 -1.75 2.23
C ASN A 10 14.94 -2.04 2.26
N SER A 11 14.60 -3.32 2.40
CA SER A 11 13.20 -3.78 2.40
C SER A 11 12.41 -3.25 3.60
N GLU A 12 13.04 -3.17 4.78
CA GLU A 12 12.40 -2.68 6.01
C GLU A 12 11.95 -1.22 5.86
N ALA A 13 12.82 -0.34 5.39
CA ALA A 13 12.47 1.06 5.15
C ALA A 13 11.41 1.21 4.05
N ALA A 14 11.45 0.38 3.01
CA ALA A 14 10.44 0.39 1.95
C ALA A 14 9.06 -0.04 2.48
N ILE A 15 9.00 -1.05 3.37
CA ILE A 15 7.76 -1.46 4.04
C ILE A 15 7.25 -0.34 4.95
N ALA A 16 8.12 0.31 5.73
CA ALA A 16 7.73 1.44 6.57
C ALA A 16 7.15 2.61 5.76
N PHE A 17 7.78 2.92 4.61
CA PHE A 17 7.26 3.92 3.68
C PHE A 17 5.90 3.52 3.10
N LEU A 18 5.75 2.29 2.61
CA LEU A 18 4.49 1.79 2.07
C LEU A 18 3.37 1.81 3.11
N LYS A 19 3.67 1.46 4.36
CA LYS A 19 2.71 1.53 5.47
C LYS A 19 2.18 2.94 5.68
N TYR A 20 3.06 3.95 5.66
CA TYR A 20 2.66 5.36 5.74
C TYR A 20 1.87 5.79 4.49
N MET A 21 2.34 5.42 3.31
CA MET A 21 1.73 5.80 2.04
C MET A 21 0.30 5.26 1.90
N LEU A 22 0.05 4.04 2.37
CA LEU A 22 -1.27 3.37 2.34
C LEU A 22 -2.17 3.73 3.55
N ASP A 23 -1.68 4.48 4.54
CA ASP A 23 -2.49 4.91 5.69
C ASP A 23 -3.53 5.97 5.27
N PRO A 24 -4.84 5.77 5.52
CA PRO A 24 -5.89 6.75 5.27
C PRO A 24 -5.64 8.12 5.92
N ARG A 25 -4.93 8.16 7.05
CA ARG A 25 -4.59 9.39 7.79
C ARG A 25 -3.19 9.90 7.46
N GLY A 26 -2.39 9.10 6.75
CA GLY A 26 -1.03 9.42 6.30
C GLY A 26 -1.00 9.80 4.83
N GLY A 27 -0.27 9.03 4.02
CA GLY A 27 -0.04 9.35 2.61
C GLY A 27 -1.30 9.51 1.77
N LEU A 28 -2.34 8.71 2.03
CA LEU A 28 -3.60 8.81 1.27
C LEU A 28 -4.32 10.15 1.52
N LYS A 29 -4.22 10.71 2.73
CA LYS A 29 -4.74 12.05 3.02
C LYS A 29 -4.05 13.10 2.15
N PHE A 30 -2.72 13.06 2.07
CA PHE A 30 -1.95 13.99 1.24
C PHE A 30 -2.27 13.85 -0.25
N LEU A 31 -2.42 12.62 -0.77
CA LEU A 31 -2.84 12.42 -2.16
C LEU A 31 -4.17 13.13 -2.45
N LYS A 32 -5.16 12.96 -1.57
CA LYS A 32 -6.47 13.63 -1.70
C LYS A 32 -6.33 15.15 -1.69
N GLU A 33 -5.56 15.70 -0.76
CA GLU A 33 -5.33 17.16 -0.64
C GLU A 33 -4.62 17.74 -1.87
N MET A 34 -3.74 16.95 -2.50
CA MET A 34 -3.04 17.32 -3.73
C MET A 34 -3.85 17.04 -5.01
N GLY A 35 -5.15 16.76 -4.89
CA GLY A 35 -6.03 16.57 -6.04
C GLY A 35 -5.95 15.19 -6.68
N GLN A 36 -5.40 14.19 -5.99
CA GLN A 36 -5.38 12.79 -6.41
C GLN A 36 -6.24 11.94 -5.44
N PRO A 37 -7.55 11.77 -5.71
CA PRO A 37 -8.42 10.97 -4.86
C PRO A 37 -7.96 9.50 -4.80
N PRO A 38 -7.59 8.97 -3.62
CA PRO A 38 -7.12 7.59 -3.50
C PRO A 38 -8.27 6.60 -3.30
N PHE A 39 -7.98 5.31 -3.52
CA PHE A 39 -8.82 4.23 -3.02
C PHE A 39 -8.55 4.02 -1.52
N ILE A 40 -9.60 3.99 -0.71
CA ILE A 40 -9.53 3.76 0.74
C ILE A 40 -10.51 2.62 1.10
N PRO A 41 -10.02 1.43 1.49
CA PRO A 41 -8.62 1.01 1.49
C PRO A 41 -8.05 0.89 0.05
N CYS A 42 -6.72 0.79 -0.05
CA CYS A 42 -6.07 0.47 -1.32
C CYS A 42 -6.46 -0.94 -1.79
N ARG A 43 -6.30 -1.23 -3.08
CA ARG A 43 -6.82 -2.46 -3.68
C ARG A 43 -5.71 -3.35 -4.21
N VAL A 44 -5.91 -4.65 -4.08
CA VAL A 44 -5.20 -5.68 -4.84
C VAL A 44 -6.21 -6.51 -5.62
N PRO A 45 -5.89 -7.01 -6.82
CA PRO A 45 -6.88 -7.68 -7.66
C PRO A 45 -7.29 -9.07 -7.12
N THR A 46 -6.37 -9.79 -6.47
CA THR A 46 -6.61 -11.17 -6.04
C THR A 46 -6.12 -11.46 -4.61
N ALA A 47 -6.67 -12.51 -4.00
CA ALA A 47 -6.27 -12.97 -2.68
C ALA A 47 -4.81 -13.48 -2.67
N GLU A 48 -4.34 -14.09 -3.75
CA GLU A 48 -2.94 -14.51 -3.89
C GLU A 48 -2.00 -13.30 -3.86
N MET A 49 -2.39 -12.20 -4.51
CA MET A 49 -1.60 -10.97 -4.51
C MET A 49 -1.60 -10.30 -3.11
N MET A 50 -2.68 -10.42 -2.35
CA MET A 50 -2.72 -10.01 -0.94
C MET A 50 -1.79 -10.86 -0.07
N ALA A 51 -1.80 -12.19 -0.26
CA ALA A 51 -1.05 -13.13 0.57
C ALA A 51 0.47 -12.99 0.47
N ILE A 52 0.99 -12.51 -0.67
CA ILE A 52 2.43 -12.26 -0.86
C ILE A 52 2.89 -10.92 -0.28
N LEU A 53 1.98 -10.05 0.15
CA LEU A 53 2.36 -8.79 0.81
C LEU A 53 2.89 -9.06 2.23
N PRO A 54 3.83 -8.23 2.72
CA PRO A 54 4.18 -8.21 4.13
C PRO A 54 2.94 -8.07 5.03
N ALA A 55 2.91 -8.79 6.15
CA ALA A 55 1.74 -8.86 7.04
C ALA A 55 1.24 -7.48 7.52
N GLU A 56 2.14 -6.51 7.65
CA GLU A 56 1.79 -5.13 8.01
C GLU A 56 0.98 -4.40 6.94
N LEU A 57 1.20 -4.71 5.66
CA LEU A 57 0.52 -4.08 4.53
C LEU A 57 -0.80 -4.77 4.19
N GLN A 58 -0.95 -6.06 4.51
CA GLN A 58 -2.20 -6.81 4.29
C GLN A 58 -3.41 -6.14 4.97
N LYS A 59 -3.22 -5.54 6.14
CA LYS A 59 -4.29 -4.85 6.89
C LYS A 59 -4.72 -3.51 6.29
N LEU A 60 -3.99 -3.00 5.29
CA LEU A 60 -4.20 -1.69 4.67
C LEU A 60 -4.79 -1.80 3.26
N VAL A 61 -5.09 -3.01 2.79
CA VAL A 61 -5.63 -3.28 1.45
C VAL A 61 -6.88 -4.16 1.50
N GLU A 62 -7.70 -4.09 0.46
CA GLU A 62 -8.80 -5.01 0.19
C GLU A 62 -8.59 -5.74 -1.16
N VAL A 63 -9.17 -6.93 -1.30
CA VAL A 63 -9.22 -7.64 -2.59
C VAL A 63 -10.39 -7.09 -3.40
N LYS A 64 -10.10 -6.49 -4.57
CA LYS A 64 -11.10 -5.88 -5.45
C LYS A 64 -10.53 -5.62 -6.85
N ASP A 65 -11.33 -5.95 -7.87
CA ASP A 65 -11.06 -5.63 -9.29
C ASP A 65 -11.18 -4.14 -9.61
#